data_AF-A0A0A9GGZ3-F1
#
_entry.id   AF-A0A0A9GGZ3-F1
#
_cell.length_a   1.000
_cell.length_b   1.000
_cell.length_c   1.000
_cell.angle_alpha   90.00
_cell.angle_beta   90.00
_cell.angle_gamma   90.00
#
_symmetry.space_group_name_H-M   'P 1'
#
loop_
_entity.id
_entity.type
_entity.pdbx_description
1 polymer ?
#
loop_
_entity_poly.entity_id
_entity_poly.type
_entity_poly.pdbx_seq_one_letter_code
_entity_poly.pdbx_strand_id
1 'polypeptide(L)'
;MVIHIGDLSYSNGYLSQWDQFTAQIEPIASIVPYMIGSGNHERDWPDTGSFYGYNDSGGECGVPAQTMFYVPAENRAKFWYSTDYGMFRSCIAHTEEDWRPGTEQYRFIEHCLSSVDREKQPWLIFLAHRILGYSSASWYEIMMGSYGEPMGREGLQELWQKYKVDLAVFGHIHSYERTCPIYQNRCPRWSKPL
;
A
#
# COMPACT_ATOMS: atom_id res chain seq x y z
N MET A 1 -4.29 -11.73 12.16
CA MET A 1 -4.68 -10.68 11.19
C MET A 1 -3.95 -10.94 9.88
N VAL A 2 -4.63 -10.74 8.76
CA VAL A 2 -4.07 -10.75 7.39
C VAL A 2 -4.20 -9.33 6.83
N ILE A 3 -3.24 -8.89 6.02
CA ILE A 3 -3.35 -7.65 5.24
C ILE A 3 -3.04 -7.97 3.77
N HIS A 4 -4.03 -7.87 2.89
CA HIS A 4 -3.91 -8.06 1.44
C HIS A 4 -3.82 -6.69 0.75
N ILE A 5 -2.63 -6.31 0.31
CA ILE A 5 -2.29 -4.93 -0.09
C ILE A 5 -2.63 -4.61 -1.55
N GLY A 6 -3.91 -4.74 -1.93
CA GLY A 6 -4.43 -4.42 -3.27
C GLY A 6 -4.34 -5.56 -4.27
N ASP A 7 -5.00 -5.38 -5.42
CA ASP A 7 -5.23 -6.37 -6.47
C ASP A 7 -5.88 -7.66 -5.94
N LEU A 8 -7.12 -7.51 -5.47
CA LEU A 8 -7.84 -8.47 -4.65
C LEU A 8 -8.37 -9.66 -5.46
N SER A 9 -9.36 -9.39 -6.32
CA SER A 9 -10.11 -10.43 -7.03
C SER A 9 -9.76 -10.49 -8.52
N TYR A 10 -9.18 -9.42 -9.08
CA TYR A 10 -9.05 -9.22 -10.52
C TYR A 10 -10.39 -9.35 -11.28
N SER A 11 -11.50 -9.04 -10.60
CA SER A 11 -12.84 -9.01 -11.21
C SER A 11 -12.87 -8.14 -12.46
N ASN A 12 -12.23 -6.96 -12.40
CA ASN A 12 -12.03 -6.06 -13.53
C ASN A 12 -13.31 -5.85 -14.37
N GLY A 13 -14.45 -5.65 -13.70
CA GLY A 13 -15.77 -5.44 -14.30
C GLY A 13 -16.64 -6.70 -14.38
N TYR A 14 -16.09 -7.90 -14.19
CA TYR A 14 -16.84 -9.17 -14.13
C TYR A 14 -17.35 -9.44 -12.71
N LEU A 15 -18.30 -8.61 -12.26
CA LEU A 15 -18.68 -8.43 -10.85
C LEU A 15 -19.00 -9.70 -10.05
N SER A 16 -19.41 -10.80 -10.68
CA SER A 16 -19.63 -12.08 -9.98
C SER A 16 -18.37 -12.63 -9.30
N GLN A 17 -17.19 -12.21 -9.73
CA GLN A 17 -15.93 -12.66 -9.14
C GLN A 17 -15.68 -12.09 -7.74
N TRP A 18 -16.37 -11.01 -7.34
CA TRP A 18 -16.31 -10.51 -5.96
C TRP A 18 -16.97 -11.48 -4.97
N ASP A 19 -18.09 -12.11 -5.34
CA ASP A 19 -18.71 -13.17 -4.53
C ASP A 19 -17.81 -14.41 -4.48
N GLN A 20 -17.18 -14.76 -5.61
CA GLN A 20 -16.22 -15.86 -5.65
C GLN A 20 -15.01 -15.59 -4.73
N PHE A 21 -14.46 -14.38 -4.75
CA PHE A 21 -13.32 -14.02 -3.93
C PHE A 21 -13.66 -14.03 -2.43
N THR A 22 -14.81 -13.48 -2.04
CA THR A 22 -15.24 -13.49 -0.63
C THR A 22 -15.49 -14.91 -0.13
N ALA A 23 -16.09 -15.79 -0.94
CA ALA A 23 -16.22 -17.21 -0.61
C ALA A 23 -14.85 -17.92 -0.52
N GLN A 24 -13.91 -17.59 -1.40
CA GLN A 24 -12.56 -18.19 -1.39
C GLN A 24 -11.79 -17.86 -0.11
N ILE A 25 -11.86 -16.62 0.37
CA ILE A 25 -11.14 -16.20 1.59
C ILE A 25 -11.94 -16.42 2.88
N GLU A 26 -13.22 -16.83 2.79
CA GLU A 26 -14.11 -17.04 3.95
C GLU A 26 -13.45 -17.87 5.07
N PRO A 27 -12.75 -19.00 4.80
CA PRO A 27 -12.15 -19.79 5.88
C PRO A 27 -11.09 -19.03 6.69
N ILE A 28 -10.55 -17.93 6.16
CA ILE A 28 -9.59 -17.06 6.84
C ILE A 28 -10.32 -15.84 7.42
N ALA A 29 -11.05 -15.11 6.57
CA ALA A 29 -11.66 -13.83 6.91
C ALA A 29 -12.81 -13.93 7.92
N SER A 30 -13.43 -15.10 8.06
CA SER A 30 -14.45 -15.34 9.10
C SER A 30 -13.87 -15.56 10.51
N ILE A 31 -12.56 -15.80 10.62
CA ILE A 31 -11.90 -16.15 11.89
C ILE A 31 -10.93 -15.06 12.34
N VAL A 32 -10.22 -14.43 11.41
CA VAL A 32 -9.27 -13.36 11.70
C VAL A 32 -9.56 -12.12 10.86
N PRO A 33 -9.26 -10.91 11.36
CA PRO A 33 -9.40 -9.70 10.55
C PRO A 33 -8.60 -9.83 9.24
N TYR A 34 -9.30 -9.62 8.12
CA TYR A 34 -8.76 -9.60 6.77
C TYR A 34 -8.77 -8.16 6.26
N MET A 35 -7.68 -7.45 6.54
CA MET A 35 -7.50 -6.06 6.14
C MET A 35 -7.07 -6.00 4.68
N ILE A 36 -7.42 -4.92 3.98
CA ILE A 36 -7.10 -4.77 2.56
C ILE A 36 -6.53 -3.39 2.23
N GLY A 37 -5.63 -3.33 1.25
CA GLY A 37 -5.34 -2.11 0.50
C GLY A 37 -6.13 -2.09 -0.81
N SER A 38 -6.13 -0.95 -1.50
CA SER A 38 -6.68 -0.82 -2.86
C SER A 38 -5.53 -0.68 -3.84
N GLY A 39 -5.57 -1.47 -4.93
CA GLY A 39 -4.62 -1.44 -6.03
C GLY A 39 -5.25 -0.95 -7.33
N ASN A 40 -4.49 -1.05 -8.43
CA ASN A 40 -4.92 -0.55 -9.73
C ASN A 40 -6.11 -1.34 -10.29
N HIS A 41 -6.17 -2.65 -10.07
CA HIS A 41 -7.30 -3.47 -10.47
C HIS A 41 -8.59 -3.19 -9.68
N GLU A 42 -8.51 -2.48 -8.55
CA GLU A 42 -9.70 -1.99 -7.86
C GLU A 42 -10.13 -0.61 -8.36
N ARG A 43 -9.18 0.31 -8.60
CA ARG A 43 -9.50 1.74 -8.64
C ARG A 43 -9.26 2.44 -9.98
N ASP A 44 -8.30 2.02 -10.79
CA ASP A 44 -7.88 2.79 -11.98
C ASP A 44 -8.98 2.82 -13.05
N TRP A 45 -9.44 4.03 -13.37
CA TRP A 45 -10.31 4.28 -14.51
C TRP A 45 -10.16 5.72 -15.01
N PRO A 46 -10.11 5.96 -16.34
CA PRO A 46 -9.97 7.31 -16.88
C PRO A 46 -11.08 8.26 -16.40
N ASP A 47 -10.74 9.52 -16.16
CA ASP A 47 -11.67 10.59 -15.78
C ASP A 47 -12.46 10.34 -14.46
N THR A 48 -11.94 9.52 -13.56
CA THR A 48 -12.55 9.23 -12.24
C THR A 48 -11.80 9.85 -11.05
N GLY A 49 -10.74 10.62 -11.31
CA GLY A 49 -9.91 11.22 -10.29
C GLY A 49 -8.86 10.30 -9.68
N SER A 50 -8.73 9.04 -10.14
CA SER A 50 -7.56 8.22 -9.80
C SER A 50 -6.28 8.89 -10.32
N PHE A 51 -5.21 8.79 -9.56
CA PHE A 51 -3.90 9.35 -9.92
C PHE A 51 -3.34 8.70 -11.18
N TYR A 52 -3.59 7.40 -11.33
CA TYR A 52 -3.34 6.65 -12.56
C TYR A 52 -4.62 6.58 -13.39
N GLY A 53 -4.52 6.98 -14.67
CA GLY A 53 -5.64 7.02 -15.61
C GLY A 53 -5.77 5.77 -16.48
N TYR A 54 -5.30 4.61 -16.00
CA TYR A 54 -5.43 3.34 -16.72
C TYR A 54 -6.86 2.79 -16.62
N ASN A 55 -7.14 1.68 -17.32
CA ASN A 55 -8.45 1.02 -17.33
C ASN A 55 -8.45 -0.32 -16.57
N ASP A 56 -7.50 -0.52 -15.68
CA ASP A 56 -7.20 -1.81 -15.03
C ASP A 56 -8.38 -2.35 -14.20
N SER A 57 -9.20 -1.45 -13.63
CA SER A 57 -10.40 -1.84 -12.88
C SER A 57 -11.56 -2.33 -13.73
N GLY A 58 -11.48 -2.22 -15.06
CA GLY A 58 -12.56 -2.63 -15.97
C GLY A 58 -13.88 -1.89 -15.74
N GLY A 59 -13.83 -0.68 -15.21
CA GLY A 59 -14.98 0.19 -14.97
C GLY A 59 -15.51 0.12 -13.53
N GLU A 60 -14.89 -0.66 -12.65
CA GLU A 60 -15.29 -0.77 -11.25
C GLU A 60 -14.99 0.50 -10.44
N CYS A 61 -13.94 1.23 -10.81
CA CYS A 61 -13.55 2.54 -10.25
C CYS A 61 -13.62 2.62 -8.71
N GLY A 62 -13.23 1.55 -8.03
CA GLY A 62 -13.14 1.41 -6.58
C GLY A 62 -14.43 0.96 -5.88
N VAL A 63 -15.58 0.97 -6.57
CA VAL A 63 -16.90 0.79 -5.93
C VAL A 63 -17.05 -0.58 -5.26
N PRO A 64 -16.73 -1.72 -5.91
CA PRO A 64 -16.85 -3.02 -5.26
C PRO A 64 -15.90 -3.16 -4.08
N ALA A 65 -14.62 -2.81 -4.24
CA ALA A 65 -13.62 -2.90 -3.19
C ALA A 65 -14.01 -2.10 -1.93
N GLN A 66 -14.43 -0.85 -2.12
CA GLN A 66 -14.82 0.04 -1.01
C GLN A 66 -16.18 -0.33 -0.39
N THR A 67 -16.93 -1.25 -0.97
CA THR A 67 -18.27 -1.66 -0.50
C THR A 67 -18.23 -3.03 0.14
N MET A 68 -17.69 -4.03 -0.57
CA MET A 68 -17.62 -5.43 -0.16
C MET A 68 -16.74 -5.65 1.07
N PHE A 69 -15.70 -4.83 1.21
CA PHE A 69 -14.77 -4.89 2.32
C PHE A 69 -14.84 -3.62 3.16
N TYR A 70 -14.80 -3.80 4.47
CA TYR A 70 -14.69 -2.70 5.42
C TYR A 70 -13.24 -2.51 5.84
N VAL A 71 -12.80 -1.25 5.83
CA VAL A 71 -11.56 -0.80 6.45
C VAL A 71 -11.86 0.44 7.30
N PRO A 72 -11.12 0.68 8.40
CA PRO A 72 -11.36 1.81 9.29
C PRO A 72 -10.81 3.13 8.74
N ALA A 73 -11.04 3.40 7.45
CA ALA A 73 -10.73 4.67 6.81
C ALA A 73 -11.79 5.72 7.17
N GLU A 74 -11.37 6.96 7.43
CA GLU A 74 -12.29 8.10 7.63
C GLU A 74 -13.20 8.29 6.40
N ASN A 75 -12.64 8.08 5.20
CA ASN A 75 -13.37 8.03 3.95
C ASN A 75 -12.96 6.76 3.19
N ARG A 76 -13.90 5.80 3.07
CA ARG A 76 -13.66 4.51 2.38
C ARG A 76 -13.35 4.65 0.89
N ALA A 77 -13.75 5.74 0.24
CA ALA A 77 -13.36 5.99 -1.15
C ALA A 77 -11.89 6.40 -1.31
N LYS A 78 -11.30 7.01 -0.27
CA LYS A 78 -9.88 7.37 -0.23
C LYS A 78 -8.99 6.19 0.16
N PHE A 79 -9.52 5.22 0.91
CA PHE A 79 -8.93 3.91 1.19
C PHE A 79 -7.62 3.89 2.01
N TRP A 80 -7.04 5.03 2.37
CA TRP A 80 -5.91 5.05 3.31
C TRP A 80 -6.42 5.03 4.76
N TYR A 81 -5.76 4.25 5.61
CA TYR A 81 -6.12 4.08 7.02
C TYR A 81 -4.97 3.52 7.84
N SER A 82 -5.09 3.63 9.16
CA SER A 82 -4.19 2.99 10.10
C SER A 82 -4.91 1.86 10.84
N THR A 83 -4.15 0.84 11.23
CA THR A 83 -4.66 -0.20 12.12
C THR A 83 -3.57 -0.70 13.05
N ASP A 84 -3.98 -1.13 14.23
CA ASP A 84 -3.11 -1.64 15.27
C ASP A 84 -3.39 -3.12 15.54
N TYR A 85 -2.35 -3.90 15.82
CA TYR A 85 -2.48 -5.26 16.31
C TYR A 85 -1.36 -5.58 17.29
N GLY A 86 -1.66 -5.48 18.59
CA GLY A 86 -0.66 -5.63 19.64
C GLY A 86 0.48 -4.62 19.47
N MET A 87 1.70 -5.12 19.29
CA MET A 87 2.92 -4.30 19.14
C MET A 87 3.10 -3.64 17.75
N PHE A 88 2.17 -3.87 16.83
CA PHE A 88 2.28 -3.41 15.44
C PHE A 88 1.37 -2.22 15.18
N ARG A 89 1.93 -1.17 14.57
CA ARG A 89 1.22 -0.09 13.88
C ARG A 89 1.41 -0.26 12.38
N SER A 90 0.31 -0.39 11.64
CA SER A 90 0.32 -0.41 10.17
C SER A 90 -0.30 0.86 9.62
N CYS A 91 0.40 1.52 8.69
CA CYS A 91 -0.11 2.65 7.91
C CYS A 91 -0.31 2.20 6.46
N ILE A 92 -1.56 2.12 6.02
CA ILE A 92 -1.94 1.62 4.69
C ILE A 92 -2.21 2.83 3.80
N ALA A 93 -1.47 2.92 2.70
CA ALA A 93 -1.65 3.90 1.65
C ALA A 93 -2.48 3.32 0.48
N HIS A 94 -3.04 4.22 -0.32
CA HIS A 94 -3.75 3.95 -1.56
C HIS A 94 -2.95 4.55 -2.72
N THR A 95 -2.30 3.70 -3.50
CA THR A 95 -1.40 4.14 -4.58
C THR A 95 -2.12 4.62 -5.82
N GLU A 96 -3.43 4.47 -5.89
CA GLU A 96 -4.22 4.98 -7.00
C GLU A 96 -4.73 6.41 -6.73
N GLU A 97 -4.27 7.02 -5.63
CA GLU A 97 -4.50 8.41 -5.24
C GLU A 97 -3.15 9.10 -4.95
N ASP A 98 -3.05 10.43 -5.12
CA ASP A 98 -1.75 11.13 -5.05
C ASP A 98 -1.15 11.12 -3.63
N TRP A 99 0.05 10.55 -3.47
CA TRP A 99 0.77 10.44 -2.19
C TRP A 99 1.83 11.51 -1.95
N ARG A 100 2.04 12.43 -2.89
CA ARG A 100 3.18 13.37 -2.86
C ARG A 100 3.04 14.44 -1.76
N PRO A 101 4.15 15.09 -1.34
CA PRO A 101 4.11 16.14 -0.33
C PRO A 101 3.05 17.21 -0.63
N GLY A 102 2.26 17.54 0.39
CA GLY A 102 1.17 18.52 0.30
C GLY A 102 -0.21 17.92 -0.01
N THR A 103 -0.29 16.65 -0.42
CA THR A 103 -1.59 15.98 -0.60
C THR A 103 -2.22 15.61 0.72
N GLU A 104 -3.52 15.31 0.69
CA GLU A 104 -4.24 14.81 1.86
C GLU A 104 -3.68 13.47 2.35
N GLN A 105 -3.39 12.56 1.42
CA GLN A 105 -2.81 11.26 1.74
C GLN A 105 -1.44 11.42 2.41
N TYR A 106 -0.58 12.32 1.94
CA TYR A 106 0.71 12.56 2.58
C TYR A 106 0.57 13.03 4.02
N ARG A 107 -0.38 13.94 4.30
CA ARG A 107 -0.67 14.40 5.67
C ARG A 107 -1.21 13.26 6.54
N PHE A 108 -2.07 12.41 5.99
CA PHE A 108 -2.53 11.20 6.68
C PHE A 108 -1.36 10.28 7.03
N ILE A 109 -0.46 10.01 6.08
CA ILE A 109 0.71 9.15 6.30
C ILE A 109 1.60 9.74 7.40
N GLU A 110 1.93 11.04 7.34
CA GLU A 110 2.71 11.69 8.40
C GLU A 110 2.03 11.59 9.77
N HIS A 111 0.72 11.79 9.84
CA HIS A 111 -0.05 11.65 11.08
C HIS A 111 -0.04 10.20 11.60
N CYS A 112 -0.24 9.21 10.72
CA CYS A 112 -0.23 7.79 11.10
C CYS A 112 1.13 7.37 11.68
N LEU A 113 2.22 7.79 11.03
CA LEU A 113 3.59 7.50 11.44
C LEU A 113 4.02 8.25 12.71
N SER A 114 3.53 9.47 12.93
CA SER A 114 3.92 10.30 14.07
C SER A 114 3.16 10.02 15.36
N SER A 115 1.94 9.47 15.26
CA SER A 115 1.04 9.25 16.40
C SER A 115 1.31 7.94 17.18
N VAL A 116 2.24 7.11 16.73
CA VAL A 116 2.55 5.83 17.39
C VAL A 116 3.45 6.04 18.61
N ASP A 117 3.08 5.43 19.73
CA ASP A 117 3.96 5.29 20.89
C ASP A 117 4.91 4.10 20.66
N ARG A 118 6.15 4.39 20.25
CA ARG A 118 7.15 3.36 19.89
C ARG A 118 7.65 2.53 21.07
N GLU A 119 7.42 2.94 22.32
CA GLU A 119 7.74 2.10 23.48
C GLU A 119 6.73 0.95 23.62
N LYS A 120 5.46 1.20 23.30
CA LYS A 120 4.37 0.21 23.38
C LYS A 120 4.19 -0.56 22.07
N GLN A 121 4.35 0.12 20.94
CA GLN A 121 4.20 -0.42 19.60
C GLN A 121 5.49 -0.21 18.80
N PRO A 122 6.53 -1.03 19.07
CA PRO A 122 7.84 -0.84 18.46
C PRO A 122 7.86 -1.09 16.95
N TRP A 123 6.94 -1.89 16.42
CA TRP A 123 6.93 -2.30 15.01
C TRP A 123 6.06 -1.37 14.16
N LEU A 124 6.69 -0.48 13.40
CA LEU A 124 6.04 0.47 12.51
C LEU A 124 6.15 0.03 11.05
N ILE A 125 5.01 -0.31 10.45
CA ILE A 125 4.93 -0.89 9.11
C ILE A 125 4.18 0.08 8.18
N PHE A 126 4.78 0.35 7.02
CA PHE A 126 4.12 1.05 5.92
C PHE A 126 3.72 0.04 4.84
N LEU A 127 2.51 0.15 4.32
CA LEU A 127 1.94 -0.78 3.34
C LEU A 127 1.32 0.02 2.19
N ALA A 128 1.59 -0.37 0.96
CA ALA A 128 1.02 0.23 -0.23
C ALA A 128 0.93 -0.81 -1.36
N HIS A 129 0.07 -0.60 -2.36
CA HIS A 129 -0.05 -1.56 -3.46
C HIS A 129 1.09 -1.41 -4.48
N ARG A 130 1.12 -0.32 -5.28
CA ARG A 130 2.23 -0.05 -6.21
C ARG A 130 3.56 0.16 -5.48
N ILE A 131 4.68 -0.10 -6.17
CA ILE A 131 6.01 -0.01 -5.58
C ILE A 131 6.44 1.44 -5.37
N LEU A 132 6.14 2.02 -4.20
CA LEU A 132 6.64 3.36 -3.84
C LEU A 132 8.10 3.36 -3.36
N GLY A 133 8.67 2.18 -3.07
CA GLY A 133 10.05 2.03 -2.60
C GLY A 133 11.02 1.60 -3.71
N TYR A 134 11.38 0.31 -3.69
CA TYR A 134 12.41 -0.27 -4.55
C TYR A 134 11.90 -1.58 -5.16
N SER A 135 12.15 -1.77 -6.45
CA SER A 135 11.94 -3.02 -7.17
C SER A 135 12.89 -3.10 -8.36
N SER A 136 13.45 -4.28 -8.59
CA SER A 136 14.27 -4.65 -9.73
C SER A 136 13.43 -5.26 -10.87
N ALA A 137 12.10 -5.11 -10.83
CA ALA A 137 11.24 -5.57 -11.91
C ALA A 137 11.63 -4.89 -13.22
N SER A 138 11.93 -5.71 -14.23
CA SER A 138 12.37 -5.22 -15.55
C SER A 138 11.37 -4.28 -16.21
N TRP A 139 10.08 -4.41 -15.90
CA TRP A 139 9.05 -3.49 -16.36
C TRP A 139 9.34 -2.03 -15.98
N TYR A 140 9.69 -1.74 -14.72
CA TYR A 140 10.00 -0.38 -14.27
C TYR A 140 11.26 0.17 -14.95
N GLU A 141 12.27 -0.68 -15.14
CA GLU A 141 13.51 -0.28 -15.81
C GLU A 141 13.26 0.01 -17.31
N ILE A 142 12.59 -0.90 -18.01
CA ILE A 142 12.38 -0.82 -19.46
C ILE A 142 11.38 0.29 -19.82
N MET A 143 10.28 0.40 -19.09
CA MET A 143 9.18 1.29 -19.44
C MET A 143 9.32 2.69 -18.85
N MET A 144 10.01 2.81 -17.72
CA MET A 144 10.05 4.05 -16.94
C MET A 144 11.47 4.49 -16.59
N GLY A 145 12.51 3.70 -16.89
CA GLY A 145 13.89 4.02 -16.50
C GLY A 145 14.06 4.14 -14.98
N SER A 146 13.31 3.35 -14.21
CA SER A 146 13.15 3.49 -12.76
C SER A 146 13.20 2.14 -12.05
N TYR A 147 13.24 2.17 -10.72
CA TYR A 147 13.26 0.97 -9.85
C TYR A 147 12.08 0.99 -8.86
N GLY A 148 10.89 1.34 -9.37
CA GLY A 148 9.66 1.61 -8.62
C GLY A 148 8.88 2.75 -9.28
N GLU A 149 7.68 3.05 -8.80
CA GLU A 149 6.84 4.10 -9.39
C GLU A 149 7.58 5.44 -9.49
N PRO A 150 7.46 6.17 -10.61
CA PRO A 150 7.95 7.53 -10.73
C PRO A 150 7.39 8.41 -9.59
N MET A 151 8.26 9.18 -8.93
CA MET A 151 7.91 9.98 -7.74
C MET A 151 7.49 9.15 -6.51
N GLY A 152 7.65 7.83 -6.53
CA GLY A 152 7.19 6.94 -5.46
C GLY A 152 7.89 7.22 -4.13
N ARG A 153 9.22 7.32 -4.14
CA ARG A 153 10.02 7.34 -2.90
C ARG A 153 10.41 8.75 -2.44
N GLU A 154 10.50 9.70 -3.36
CA GLU A 154 11.22 10.97 -3.15
C GLU A 154 10.68 11.75 -1.94
N GLY A 155 9.35 11.87 -1.81
CA GLY A 155 8.72 12.53 -0.67
C GLY A 155 8.50 11.59 0.53
N LEU A 156 8.10 10.34 0.30
CA LEU A 156 7.74 9.43 1.39
C LEU A 156 8.94 8.91 2.17
N GLN A 157 10.11 8.77 1.54
CA GLN A 157 11.32 8.31 2.24
C GLN A 157 11.76 9.26 3.35
N GLU A 158 11.46 10.56 3.24
CA GLU A 158 11.73 11.52 4.30
C GLU A 158 10.89 11.22 5.54
N LEU A 159 9.61 10.89 5.36
CA LEU A 159 8.73 10.45 6.45
C LEU A 159 9.18 9.09 7.01
N TRP A 160 9.47 8.12 6.15
CA TRP A 160 9.93 6.79 6.57
C TRP A 160 11.21 6.88 7.41
N GLN A 161 12.16 7.73 6.99
CA GLN A 161 13.39 7.97 7.72
C GLN A 161 13.16 8.74 9.03
N LYS A 162 12.36 9.82 8.99
CA LYS A 162 12.04 10.67 10.16
C LYS A 162 11.39 9.88 11.29
N TYR A 163 10.42 9.02 10.96
CA TYR A 163 9.66 8.22 11.92
C TYR A 163 10.20 6.81 12.12
N LYS A 164 11.31 6.47 11.45
CA LYS A 164 11.98 5.16 11.50
C LYS A 164 10.99 4.01 11.24
N VAL A 165 10.36 4.04 10.07
CA VAL A 165 9.57 2.91 9.57
C VAL A 165 10.49 1.70 9.46
N ASP A 166 10.08 0.59 10.07
CA ASP A 166 10.91 -0.62 10.15
C ASP A 166 10.80 -1.44 8.86
N LEU A 167 9.60 -1.46 8.28
CA LEU A 167 9.32 -2.19 7.05
C LEU A 167 8.32 -1.41 6.18
N ALA A 168 8.67 -1.25 4.90
CA ALA A 168 7.73 -0.84 3.86
C ALA A 168 7.49 -2.04 2.93
N VAL A 169 6.24 -2.48 2.79
CA VAL A 169 5.87 -3.64 1.94
C VAL A 169 4.97 -3.17 0.82
N PHE A 170 5.22 -3.71 -0.37
CA PHE A 170 4.51 -3.38 -1.58
C PHE A 170 4.00 -4.64 -2.29
N GLY A 171 2.92 -4.50 -3.05
CA GLY A 171 2.35 -5.52 -3.93
C GLY A 171 2.72 -5.24 -5.39
N HIS A 172 1.73 -5.30 -6.28
CA HIS A 172 1.76 -4.96 -7.73
C HIS A 172 2.72 -5.78 -8.60
N ILE A 173 4.00 -5.89 -8.22
CA ILE A 173 4.96 -6.74 -8.89
C ILE A 173 4.82 -8.18 -8.38
N HIS A 174 4.57 -9.12 -9.29
CA HIS A 174 4.28 -10.53 -8.98
C HIS A 174 5.56 -11.36 -8.73
N SER A 175 6.40 -10.87 -7.83
CA SER A 175 7.57 -11.57 -7.32
C SER A 175 7.89 -11.08 -5.91
N TYR A 176 8.77 -11.79 -5.22
CA TYR A 176 9.29 -11.35 -3.93
C TYR A 176 10.69 -10.78 -4.08
N GLU A 177 10.90 -9.57 -3.56
CA GLU A 177 12.19 -8.92 -3.46
C GLU A 177 12.35 -8.28 -2.07
N ARG A 178 13.58 -8.23 -1.56
CA ARG A 178 13.89 -7.59 -0.28
C ARG A 178 15.18 -6.81 -0.38
N THR A 179 15.15 -5.57 0.10
CA THR A 179 16.32 -4.68 0.14
C THR A 179 17.12 -4.86 1.43
N CYS A 180 18.33 -4.28 1.46
CA CYS A 180 18.95 -3.87 2.72
C CYS A 180 18.09 -2.81 3.44
N PRO A 181 18.32 -2.52 4.73
CA PRO A 181 17.92 -1.22 5.28
C PRO A 181 18.46 -0.14 4.34
N ILE A 182 17.65 0.83 3.92
CA ILE A 182 18.03 1.71 2.81
C ILE A 182 17.41 3.09 2.98
N TYR A 183 18.18 4.12 2.62
CA TYR A 183 17.72 5.50 2.51
C TYR A 183 18.47 6.17 1.36
N GLN A 184 17.78 6.92 0.50
CA GLN A 184 18.38 7.61 -0.65
C GLN A 184 19.31 6.70 -1.48
N ASN A 185 18.83 5.48 -1.77
CA ASN A 185 19.50 4.47 -2.60
C ASN A 185 20.85 3.98 -2.02
N ARG A 186 21.05 4.13 -0.71
CA ARG A 186 22.27 3.69 -0.01
C ARG A 186 21.92 2.76 1.13
N CYS A 187 22.51 1.57 1.12
CA CYS A 187 22.55 0.74 2.32
C CYS A 187 23.46 1.39 3.36
N PRO A 188 23.08 1.45 4.65
CA PRO A 188 23.99 1.89 5.70
C PRO A 188 25.17 0.91 5.76
N ARG A 189 26.38 1.45 5.96
CA ARG A 189 27.53 0.61 6.28
C ARG A 189 27.30 0.06 7.68
N TRP A 190 27.16 -1.25 7.80
CA TRP A 190 27.20 -1.91 9.10
C TRP A 190 28.55 -1.59 9.76
N SER A 191 28.59 -0.67 10.73
CA SER A 191 29.67 -0.69 11.71
C SER A 191 29.51 -2.00 12.47
N LYS A 192 30.52 -2.88 12.40
CA LYS A 192 30.58 -4.07 13.25
C LYS A 192 30.22 -3.67 14.70
N PRO A 193 29.42 -4.46 15.43
CA PRO A 193 29.30 -4.26 16.87
C PRO A 193 30.71 -4.29 17.49
N LEU A 194 31.00 -3.35 18.38
CA LEU A 194 32.16 -3.41 19.28
C LEU A 194 32.08 -4.64 20.18
#